data_AF-A0AAQ1SU17-F1
#
_entry.id   AF-A0AAQ1SU17-F1
#
_cell.length_a   1.000
_cell.length_b   1.000
_cell.length_c   1.000
_cell.angle_alpha   90.00
_cell.angle_beta   90.00
_cell.angle_gamma   90.00
#
_symmetry.space_group_name_H-M   'P 1'
#
loop_
_entity.id
_entity.type
_entity.pdbx_description
1 polymer ?
#
loop_
_entity_poly.entity_id
_entity_poly.type
_entity_poly.pdbx_seq_one_letter_code
_entity_poly.pdbx_strand_id
1 'polypeptide(L)'
;MYNPQPEIQAGRVPGKAPTERDVLADERIGNEQIRELLRSFGLRTSLIRLKVIDALHAADRNGRSIGVRGVHAQLEQLDIPLSFLSVREVLKRLCSEGVIQLGSDKCYSLDPQARAVLERTPVR
;
A
#
# COMPACT_ATOMS: atom_id res chain seq x y z
N MET A 1 19.43 23.07 57.86
CA MET A 1 18.87 21.75 57.52
C MET A 1 19.16 21.51 56.04
N TYR A 2 20.27 20.83 55.75
CA TYR A 2 20.58 20.32 54.41
C TYR A 2 19.83 18.99 54.26
N ASN A 3 19.13 18.77 53.15
CA ASN A 3 18.93 17.40 52.66
C ASN A 3 18.86 17.37 51.11
N PRO A 4 19.57 16.45 50.43
CA PRO A 4 19.79 16.44 48.98
C PRO A 4 18.87 15.44 48.22
N GLN A 5 18.83 15.58 46.86
CA GLN A 5 18.55 14.67 45.69
C GLN A 5 17.93 13.26 45.90
N PRO A 6 17.29 12.58 44.88
CA PRO A 6 17.73 12.55 43.46
C PRO A 6 16.66 12.30 42.33
N GLU A 7 17.15 12.48 41.09
CA GLU A 7 16.87 11.78 39.82
C GLU A 7 15.48 11.16 39.55
N ILE A 8 14.74 11.78 38.61
CA ILE A 8 13.72 11.08 37.83
C ILE A 8 14.33 10.69 36.48
N GLN A 9 14.49 9.39 36.39
CA GLN A 9 14.93 8.53 35.31
C GLN A 9 14.31 8.83 33.93
N ALA A 10 15.15 8.55 32.93
CA ALA A 10 14.79 7.88 31.69
C ALA A 10 13.64 8.49 30.87
N GLY A 11 14.02 9.43 29.99
CA GLY A 11 13.29 9.69 28.76
C GLY A 11 13.25 8.45 27.87
N ARG A 12 12.36 7.50 28.16
CA ARG A 12 11.81 6.62 27.13
C ARG A 12 10.97 7.50 26.23
N VAL A 13 11.47 7.81 25.04
CA VAL A 13 10.61 8.24 23.94
C VAL A 13 9.71 7.04 23.59
N PRO A 14 8.39 7.10 23.81
CA PRO A 14 7.49 6.12 23.21
C PRO A 14 7.45 6.48 21.72
N GLY A 15 7.74 5.52 20.85
CA GLY A 15 7.53 5.67 19.41
C GLY A 15 6.14 6.24 19.17
N LYS A 16 6.09 7.44 18.58
CA LYS A 16 4.84 8.08 18.16
C LYS A 16 4.13 7.10 17.24
N ALA A 17 3.03 6.52 17.71
CA ALA A 17 2.08 5.87 16.84
C ALA A 17 1.63 6.92 15.80
N PRO A 18 1.61 6.57 14.49
CA PRO A 18 1.14 7.49 13.47
C PRO A 18 -0.28 7.91 13.84
N THR A 19 -0.51 9.23 13.90
CA THR A 19 -1.83 9.79 14.23
C THR A 19 -2.76 9.51 13.06
N GLU A 20 -4.05 9.22 13.27
CA GLU A 20 -5.02 8.92 12.19
C GLU A 20 -4.98 9.93 11.03
N ARG A 21 -4.63 11.20 11.31
CA ARG A 21 -4.44 12.26 10.30
C ARG A 21 -3.22 12.04 9.40
N ASP A 22 -2.16 11.46 9.93
CA ASP A 22 -0.94 11.10 9.22
C ASP A 22 -1.21 9.91 8.28
N VAL A 23 -1.97 8.91 8.76
CA VAL A 23 -2.40 7.75 7.96
C VAL A 23 -3.31 8.19 6.80
N LEU A 24 -4.28 9.07 7.07
CA LEU A 24 -5.17 9.61 6.06
C LEU A 24 -4.44 10.52 5.05
N ALA A 25 -3.39 11.21 5.46
CA ALA A 25 -2.56 12.01 4.56
C ALA A 25 -1.66 11.12 3.68
N ASP A 26 -1.06 10.09 4.26
CA ASP A 26 -0.26 9.09 3.55
C ASP A 26 -1.13 8.32 2.54
N GLU A 27 -2.35 7.93 2.92
CA GLU A 27 -3.33 7.34 2.00
C GLU A 27 -3.71 8.29 0.85
N ARG A 28 -3.86 9.60 1.10
CA ARG A 28 -4.18 10.56 0.04
C ARG A 28 -3.00 10.74 -0.93
N ILE A 29 -1.78 10.81 -0.43
CA ILE A 29 -0.56 10.94 -1.23
C ILE A 29 -0.35 9.66 -2.05
N GLY A 30 -0.50 8.48 -1.42
CA GLY A 30 -0.42 7.19 -2.10
C GLY A 30 -1.46 7.05 -3.20
N ASN A 31 -2.70 7.50 -2.97
CA ASN A 31 -3.73 7.49 -4.00
C ASN A 31 -3.41 8.40 -5.19
N GLU A 32 -2.76 9.55 -4.99
CA GLU A 32 -2.35 10.42 -6.10
C GLU A 32 -1.27 9.76 -6.96
N GLN A 33 -0.27 9.15 -6.33
CA GLN A 33 0.80 8.42 -7.03
C GLN A 33 0.24 7.22 -7.81
N ILE A 34 -0.70 6.46 -7.21
CA ILE A 34 -1.35 5.35 -7.90
C ILE A 34 -2.21 5.85 -9.07
N ARG A 35 -2.86 7.02 -8.96
CA ARG A 35 -3.59 7.63 -10.09
C ARG A 35 -2.66 7.96 -11.23
N GLU A 36 -1.50 8.54 -10.94
CA GLU A 36 -0.52 8.89 -11.96
C GLU A 36 0.10 7.65 -12.60
N LEU A 37 0.41 6.63 -11.80
CA LEU A 37 0.82 5.32 -12.31
C LEU A 37 -0.22 4.76 -13.27
N LEU A 38 -1.50 4.70 -12.88
CA LEU A 38 -2.55 4.21 -13.78
C LEU A 38 -2.58 5.01 -15.09
N ARG A 39 -2.43 6.33 -15.02
CA ARG A 39 -2.37 7.20 -16.21
C ARG A 39 -1.17 6.88 -17.11
N SER A 40 0.00 6.68 -16.53
CA SER A 40 1.24 6.35 -17.25
C SER A 40 1.17 5.00 -17.98
N PHE A 41 0.38 4.06 -17.45
CA PHE A 41 0.12 2.75 -18.06
C PHE A 41 -1.14 2.73 -18.94
N GLY A 42 -1.73 3.89 -19.26
CA GLY A 42 -2.92 3.98 -20.14
C GLY A 42 -4.23 3.48 -19.51
N LEU A 43 -4.26 3.31 -18.19
CA LEU A 43 -5.39 2.77 -17.45
C LEU A 43 -6.28 3.87 -16.88
N ARG A 44 -7.59 3.67 -17.00
CA ARG A 44 -8.59 4.49 -16.29
C ARG A 44 -8.42 4.35 -14.78
N THR A 45 -8.49 5.47 -14.09
CA THR A 45 -8.59 5.53 -12.63
C THR A 45 -9.93 4.95 -12.17
N SER A 46 -9.89 4.04 -11.21
CA SER A 46 -11.07 3.51 -10.52
C SER A 46 -10.70 3.12 -9.09
N LEU A 47 -11.66 3.16 -8.16
CA LEU A 47 -11.45 2.79 -6.76
C LEU A 47 -10.86 1.38 -6.62
N ILE A 48 -11.38 0.44 -7.40
CA ILE A 48 -10.95 -0.97 -7.34
C ILE A 48 -9.48 -1.11 -7.71
N ARG A 49 -9.05 -0.49 -8.83
CA ARG A 49 -7.65 -0.54 -9.25
C ARG A 49 -6.73 0.15 -8.25
N LEU A 50 -7.18 1.28 -7.69
CA LEU A 50 -6.45 1.98 -6.64
C LEU A 50 -6.21 1.05 -5.45
N LYS A 51 -7.26 0.43 -4.91
CA LYS A 51 -7.15 -0.44 -3.73
C LYS A 51 -6.42 -1.74 -3.98
N VAL A 52 -6.52 -2.33 -5.18
CA VAL A 52 -5.69 -3.48 -5.55
C VAL A 52 -4.21 -3.10 -5.60
N ILE A 53 -3.85 -1.98 -6.23
CA ILE A 53 -2.45 -1.54 -6.31
C ILE A 53 -1.91 -1.16 -4.93
N ASP A 54 -2.71 -0.47 -4.12
CA ASP A 54 -2.39 -0.11 -2.74
C ASP A 54 -2.10 -1.35 -1.88
N ALA A 55 -2.95 -2.38 -1.96
CA ALA A 55 -2.76 -3.67 -1.31
C ALA A 55 -1.45 -4.36 -1.72
N LEU A 56 -1.15 -4.38 -3.03
CA LEU A 56 0.10 -4.95 -3.55
C LEU A 56 1.33 -4.15 -3.11
N HIS A 57 1.25 -2.82 -3.11
CA HIS A 57 2.32 -1.94 -2.68
C HIS A 57 2.63 -2.09 -1.18
N ALA A 58 1.59 -2.15 -0.35
CA ALA A 58 1.72 -2.40 1.07
C ALA A 58 2.34 -3.78 1.36
N ALA A 59 1.96 -4.81 0.61
CA ALA A 59 2.56 -6.14 0.73
C ALA A 59 4.05 -6.12 0.33
N ASP A 60 4.39 -5.47 -0.78
CA ASP A 60 5.77 -5.35 -1.28
C ASP A 60 6.69 -4.65 -0.25
N ARG A 61 6.23 -3.54 0.36
CA ARG A 61 6.97 -2.85 1.45
C ARG A 61 7.25 -3.73 2.66
N ASN A 62 6.38 -4.69 2.93
CA ASN A 62 6.54 -5.66 4.02
C ASN A 62 7.36 -6.90 3.60
N GLY A 63 7.92 -6.91 2.38
CA GLY A 63 8.65 -8.06 1.83
C GLY A 63 7.76 -9.27 1.59
N ARG A 64 6.45 -9.07 1.38
CA ARG A 64 5.46 -10.13 1.19
C ARG A 64 4.89 -10.07 -0.22
N SER A 65 4.69 -11.23 -0.82
CA SER A 65 3.89 -11.40 -2.04
C SER A 65 2.47 -11.83 -1.67
N ILE A 66 1.50 -11.50 -2.51
CA ILE A 66 0.07 -11.66 -2.19
C ILE A 66 -0.67 -12.29 -3.38
N GLY A 67 -1.30 -13.43 -3.13
CA GLY A 67 -2.16 -14.10 -4.10
C GLY A 67 -3.57 -13.51 -4.17
N VAL A 68 -4.36 -13.97 -5.14
CA VAL A 68 -5.75 -13.51 -5.36
C VAL A 68 -6.60 -13.54 -4.07
N ARG A 69 -6.45 -14.59 -3.25
CA ARG A 69 -7.18 -14.73 -1.98
C ARG A 69 -6.84 -13.63 -0.99
N GLY A 70 -5.57 -13.24 -0.90
CA GLY A 70 -5.15 -12.14 -0.04
C GLY A 70 -5.72 -10.82 -0.54
N VAL A 71 -5.69 -10.57 -1.85
CA VAL A 71 -6.23 -9.33 -2.44
C VAL A 71 -7.73 -9.24 -2.17
N HIS A 72 -8.44 -10.34 -2.39
CA HIS A 72 -9.89 -10.42 -2.14
C HIS A 72 -10.21 -10.16 -0.67
N ALA A 73 -9.51 -10.81 0.27
CA ALA A 73 -9.71 -10.58 1.70
C ALA A 73 -9.41 -9.14 2.13
N GLN A 74 -8.39 -8.49 1.55
CA GLN A 74 -8.10 -7.07 1.84
C GLN A 74 -9.19 -6.14 1.30
N LEU A 75 -9.74 -6.42 0.12
CA LEU A 75 -10.86 -5.63 -0.41
C LEU A 75 -12.13 -5.82 0.42
N GLU A 76 -12.40 -7.03 0.92
CA GLU A 76 -13.51 -7.29 1.84
C GLU A 76 -13.36 -6.52 3.16
N GLN A 77 -12.15 -6.43 3.72
CA GLN A 77 -11.86 -5.65 4.93
C GLN A 77 -12.08 -4.14 4.75
N LEU A 78 -12.06 -3.66 3.50
CA LEU A 78 -12.30 -2.26 3.15
C LEU A 78 -13.77 -1.99 2.78
N ASP A 79 -14.68 -2.93 3.05
CA ASP A 79 -16.10 -2.87 2.65
C ASP A 79 -16.29 -2.68 1.13
N ILE A 80 -15.40 -3.27 0.33
CA ILE A 80 -15.49 -3.29 -1.13
C ILE A 80 -15.87 -4.72 -1.57
N PRO A 81 -17.18 -5.05 -1.59
CA PRO A 81 -17.63 -6.40 -1.93
C PRO A 81 -17.46 -6.66 -3.42
N LEU A 82 -16.35 -7.29 -3.79
CA LEU A 82 -16.13 -7.81 -5.12
C LEU A 82 -16.16 -9.33 -5.11
N SER A 83 -16.73 -9.90 -6.18
CA SER A 83 -16.64 -11.33 -6.39
C SER A 83 -15.17 -11.74 -6.61
N PHE A 84 -14.82 -12.96 -6.18
CA PHE A 84 -13.50 -13.51 -6.43
C PHE A 84 -13.13 -13.53 -7.92
N LEU A 85 -14.13 -13.74 -8.80
CA LEU A 85 -13.95 -13.67 -10.25
C LEU A 85 -13.54 -12.27 -10.69
N SER A 86 -14.25 -11.23 -10.23
CA SER A 86 -13.93 -9.84 -10.56
C SER A 86 -12.54 -9.44 -10.08
N VAL A 87 -12.09 -9.91 -8.91
CA VAL A 87 -10.71 -9.68 -8.45
C VAL A 87 -9.71 -10.32 -9.40
N ARG A 88 -9.94 -11.56 -9.86
CA ARG A 88 -9.08 -12.21 -10.85
C ARG A 88 -9.04 -11.46 -12.17
N GLU A 89 -10.17 -10.94 -12.64
CA GLU A 89 -10.23 -10.18 -13.89
C GLU A 89 -9.45 -8.87 -13.80
N VAL A 90 -9.56 -8.17 -12.66
CA VAL A 90 -8.77 -6.96 -12.39
C VAL A 90 -7.28 -7.26 -12.38
N LEU A 91 -6.86 -8.29 -11.64
CA LEU A 91 -5.45 -8.70 -11.58
C LEU A 91 -4.93 -9.13 -12.96
N LYS A 92 -5.70 -9.91 -13.71
CA LYS A 92 -5.35 -10.30 -15.09
C LYS A 92 -5.17 -9.08 -15.98
N ARG A 93 -6.05 -8.09 -15.88
CA ARG A 93 -5.95 -6.86 -16.65
C ARG A 93 -4.72 -6.05 -16.26
N LEU A 94 -4.49 -5.83 -14.97
CA LEU A 94 -3.29 -5.12 -14.50
C LEU A 94 -1.99 -5.83 -14.94
N CYS A 95 -2.00 -7.16 -14.99
CA CYS A 95 -0.88 -7.95 -15.45
C CYS A 95 -0.66 -7.81 -16.97
N SER A 96 -1.74 -7.83 -17.76
CA SER A 96 -1.66 -7.63 -19.21
C SER A 96 -1.15 -6.26 -19.61
N GLU A 97 -1.36 -5.26 -18.76
CA GLU A 97 -0.98 -3.86 -19.02
C GLU A 97 0.41 -3.54 -18.44
N GLY A 98 1.07 -4.52 -17.80
CA GLY A 98 2.45 -4.39 -17.28
C GLY A 98 2.56 -3.67 -15.93
N VAL A 99 1.45 -3.43 -15.22
CA VAL A 99 1.48 -2.77 -13.91
C VAL A 99 1.93 -3.73 -12.80
N ILE A 100 1.56 -5.01 -12.95
CA ILE A 100 1.84 -6.07 -11.98
C ILE A 100 2.38 -7.29 -12.72
N GLN A 101 3.07 -8.15 -12.00
CA GLN A 101 3.58 -9.42 -12.50
C GLN A 101 3.07 -10.58 -11.64
N LEU A 102 2.88 -11.73 -12.29
CA LEU A 102 2.55 -12.99 -11.63
C LEU A 102 3.83 -13.79 -11.39
N GLY A 103 4.17 -14.02 -10.13
CA GLY A 103 5.30 -14.85 -9.72
C GLY A 103 5.02 -16.35 -9.87
N SER A 104 6.10 -17.15 -9.83
CA SER A 104 6.05 -18.62 -9.91
C SER A 104 5.24 -19.26 -8.77
N ASP A 105 5.13 -18.57 -7.63
CA ASP A 105 4.34 -18.91 -6.45
C ASP A 105 2.85 -18.56 -6.59
N LYS A 106 2.40 -18.09 -7.77
CA LYS A 106 1.03 -17.61 -8.06
C LYS A 106 0.64 -16.37 -7.24
N CYS A 107 1.62 -15.65 -6.73
CA CYS A 107 1.43 -14.37 -6.08
C CYS A 107 1.63 -13.22 -7.07
N TYR A 108 0.94 -12.12 -6.83
CA TYR A 108 1.11 -10.90 -7.59
C TYR A 108 2.03 -9.95 -6.86
N SER A 109 2.87 -9.25 -7.62
CA SER A 109 3.69 -8.15 -7.14
C SER A 109 3.63 -7.00 -8.15
N LEU A 110 3.98 -5.79 -7.72
CA LEU A 110 4.14 -4.68 -8.64
C LEU A 110 5.29 -4.96 -9.61
N ASP A 111 5.14 -4.49 -10.85
CA ASP A 111 6.26 -4.44 -11.79
C ASP A 111 7.32 -3.45 -11.28
N PRO A 112 8.64 -3.71 -11.46
CA PRO A 112 9.68 -2.79 -11.02
C PRO A 112 9.52 -1.35 -11.54
N GLN A 113 9.03 -1.16 -12.78
CA GLN A 113 8.76 0.16 -13.32
C GLN A 113 7.58 0.83 -12.62
N ALA A 114 6.51 0.07 -12.38
CA ALA A 114 5.34 0.54 -11.63
C ALA A 114 5.73 0.95 -10.21
N ARG A 115 6.54 0.13 -9.52
CA ARG A 115 7.03 0.43 -8.18
C ARG A 115 7.89 1.70 -8.15
N ALA A 116 8.79 1.86 -9.12
CA ALA A 116 9.63 3.05 -9.22
C ALA A 116 8.81 4.35 -9.40
N VAL A 117 7.60 4.28 -9.98
CA VAL A 117 6.68 5.43 -10.06
C VAL A 117 6.05 5.74 -8.69
N LEU A 118 5.66 4.72 -7.92
CA LEU A 118 5.09 4.90 -6.58
C LEU A 118 6.12 5.40 -5.56
N GLU A 119 7.36 4.94 -5.67
CA GLU A 119 8.47 5.34 -4.78
C GLU A 119 9.03 6.73 -5.08
N ARG A 120 8.61 7.36 -6.20
CA ARG A 120 8.80 8.80 -6.42
C ARG A 120 7.85 9.56 -5.49
N THR A 121 8.12 9.51 -4.19
CA THR A 121 7.60 10.48 -3.24
C THR A 121 8.18 11.83 -3.64
N PRO A 122 7.36 12.84 -4.01
CA PRO A 122 7.87 14.18 -4.12
C PRO A 122 8.31 14.59 -2.71
N VAL A 123 9.62 14.62 -2.49
CA VAL A 123 10.20 15.37 -1.36
C VAL A 123 9.72 16.80 -1.54
N ARG A 124 8.82 17.24 -0.67
CA ARG A 124 8.48 18.64 -0.47
C ARG A 124 8.72 19.00 0.98
#